data_AF-A0A528IQV3-F1
#
_entry.id   AF-A0A528IQV3-F1
#
_cell.length_a   1.000
_cell.length_b   1.000
_cell.length_c   1.000
_cell.angle_alpha   90.00
_cell.angle_beta   90.00
_cell.angle_gamma   90.00
#
_symmetry.space_group_name_H-M   'P 1'
#
loop_
_entity.id
_entity.type
_entity.pdbx_description
1 polymer ?
#
loop_
_entity_poly.entity_id
_entity_poly.type
_entity_poly.pdbx_seq_one_letter_code
_entity_poly.pdbx_strand_id
1 'polypeptide(L)' 'MREDYEAMRRIPVPDRGQRLSVTTSVALQRLADRQRIVLASVADAPARILDFGMREGGVSHVALRT' A
#
# COMPACT_ATOMS: atom_id res chain seq x y z
N MET A 1 -33.78 -0.37 -13.63
CA MET A 1 -33.25 -0.55 -12.26
C MET A 1 -32.09 -1.57 -12.22
N ARG A 2 -31.07 -1.40 -13.06
CA ARG A 2 -29.77 -2.10 -12.93
C ARG A 2 -28.59 -1.12 -12.92
N GLU A 3 -28.84 0.14 -13.25
CA GLU A 3 -27.82 1.17 -13.45
C GLU A 3 -27.41 1.84 -12.13
N ASP A 4 -28.27 1.79 -11.11
CA ASP A 4 -28.01 2.41 -9.80
C ASP A 4 -27.07 1.59 -8.88
N TYR A 5 -26.83 0.30 -9.19
CA TYR A 5 -25.95 -0.57 -8.40
C TYR A 5 -24.46 -0.42 -8.77
N GLU A 6 -24.14 -0.09 -10.02
CA GLU A 6 -22.76 0.11 -10.47
C GLU A 6 -22.17 1.47 -10.02
N ALA A 7 -23.03 2.46 -9.77
CA ALA A 7 -22.62 3.78 -9.28
C ALA A 7 -22.15 3.74 -7.80
N MET A 8 -22.54 2.71 -7.03
CA MET A 8 -22.15 2.57 -5.63
C MET A 8 -20.75 1.91 -5.45
N ARG A 9 -20.10 1.48 -6.54
CA ARG A 9 -18.85 0.70 -6.49
C ARG A 9 -17.57 1.55 -6.39
N ARG A 10 -17.69 2.87 -6.22
CA ARG A 10 -16.53 3.76 -6.07
C ARG A 10 -16.75 4.80 -5.00
N ILE A 11 -17.00 4.34 -3.79
CA ILE A 11 -16.61 5.13 -2.62
C ILE A 11 -15.22 4.61 -2.25
N PRO A 12 -14.13 5.33 -2.55
CA PRO A 12 -12.85 5.03 -1.93
C PRO A 12 -13.04 5.39 -0.46
N VAL A 13 -13.43 4.42 0.36
CA VAL A 13 -13.35 4.57 1.81
C VAL A 13 -11.87 4.87 2.06
N PRO A 14 -11.52 6.06 2.56
CA PRO A 14 -10.14 6.37 2.87
C PRO A 14 -9.80 5.54 4.09
N ASP A 15 -9.28 4.35 3.85
CA ASP A 15 -8.92 3.41 4.89
C ASP A 15 -7.67 3.95 5.59
N ARG A 16 -7.89 4.85 6.57
CA ARG A 16 -6.83 5.51 7.33
C ARG A 16 -5.90 4.51 8.02
N GLY A 17 -6.31 3.24 8.16
CA GLY A 17 -5.49 2.16 8.70
C GLY A 17 -4.62 1.44 7.67
N GLN A 18 -5.04 1.41 6.40
CA GLN A 18 -4.27 0.76 5.32
C GLN A 18 -3.14 1.63 4.79
N ARG A 19 -3.27 2.96 4.79
CA ARG A 19 -2.24 3.86 4.26
C ARG A 19 -1.20 4.23 5.32
N LEU A 20 0.07 4.03 4.98
CA LEU A 20 1.19 4.53 5.79
C LEU A 20 1.43 6.02 5.51
N SER A 21 1.93 6.73 6.52
CA SER A 21 2.35 8.11 6.33
C SER A 21 3.44 8.21 5.25
N VAL A 22 3.54 9.37 4.59
CA VAL A 22 4.58 9.63 3.59
C VAL A 22 5.97 9.41 4.17
N THR A 23 6.21 9.90 5.40
CA THR A 23 7.50 9.74 6.09
C THR A 23 7.86 8.27 6.30
N THR A 24 6.90 7.45 6.75
CA THR A 24 7.12 6.01 6.95
C THR A 24 7.38 5.30 5.61
N SER A 25 6.61 5.63 4.59
CA SER A 25 6.73 5.04 3.25
C SER A 25 8.11 5.33 2.65
N VAL A 26 8.59 6.57 2.74
CA VAL A 26 9.93 6.96 2.29
C VAL A 26 11.03 6.26 3.09
N ALA A 27 10.87 6.11 4.41
CA ALA A 27 11.84 5.39 5.23
C ALA A 27 11.96 3.91 4.81
N LEU A 28 10.83 3.24 4.56
CA LEU A 28 10.80 1.86 4.07
C LEU A 28 11.42 1.73 2.68
N GLN A 29 11.11 2.65 1.75
CA GLN A 29 11.74 2.66 0.43
C GLN A 29 13.27 2.81 0.53
N ARG A 30 13.76 3.73 1.36
CA ARG A 30 15.21 3.91 1.58
C ARG A 30 15.88 2.67 2.16
N LEU A 31 15.20 1.93 3.04
CA LEU A 31 15.71 0.67 3.57
C LEU A 31 15.76 -0.42 2.48
N ALA A 32 14.76 -0.47 1.61
CA ALA A 32 14.73 -1.39 0.47
C ALA A 32 15.82 -1.05 -0.56
N ASP A 33 16.00 0.24 -0.88
CA ASP A 33 17.05 0.74 -1.78
C ASP A 33 18.45 0.42 -1.25
N ARG A 34 18.63 0.50 0.08
CA ARG A 34 19.86 0.08 0.78
C ARG A 34 19.99 -1.43 0.95
N GLN A 35 19.09 -2.21 0.35
CA GLN A 35 19.10 -3.67 0.39
C GLN A 35 19.05 -4.22 1.83
N ARG A 36 18.42 -3.51 2.76
CA ARG A 36 18.24 -3.98 4.15
C ARG A 36 16.96 -4.79 4.32
N ILE A 37 15.96 -4.48 3.52
CA ILE A 37 14.66 -5.15 3.52
C ILE A 37 14.20 -5.46 2.10
N VAL A 38 13.23 -6.36 2.01
CA VAL A 38 12.45 -6.64 0.80
C VAL A 38 11.00 -6.29 1.10
N LEU A 39 10.38 -5.53 0.20
CA LEU A 39 8.96 -5.19 0.23
C LEU A 39 8.25 -6.05 -0.81
N ALA A 40 7.20 -6.77 -0.39
CA ALA A 40 6.47 -7.67 -1.27
C ALA A 40 4.95 -7.51 -1.15
N SER A 41 4.26 -7.75 -2.25
CA SER A 41 2.81 -7.86 -2.32
C SER A 41 2.44 -9.31 -2.62
N VAL A 42 1.62 -9.92 -1.77
CA VAL A 42 1.13 -11.29 -1.89
C VAL A 42 -0.39 -11.21 -2.01
N ALA A 43 -0.96 -11.92 -2.99
CA ALA A 43 -2.37 -11.80 -3.35
C ALA A 43 -3.33 -12.15 -2.19
N ASP A 44 -2.94 -13.10 -1.34
CA ASP A 44 -3.78 -13.62 -0.25
C ASP A 44 -3.60 -12.87 1.08
N ALA A 45 -2.94 -11.71 1.09
CA ALA A 45 -2.65 -10.96 2.30
C ALA A 45 -3.15 -9.49 2.23
N PRO A 46 -3.64 -8.93 3.35
CA PRO A 46 -4.04 -7.53 3.40
C PRO A 46 -2.83 -6.63 3.08
N ALA A 47 -2.97 -5.77 2.07
CA ALA A 47 -1.93 -4.82 1.71
C ALA A 47 -2.10 -3.50 2.48
N ARG A 48 -0.96 -2.91 2.85
CA ARG A 48 -0.86 -1.50 3.25
C ARG A 48 -0.35 -0.68 2.08
N ILE A 49 -0.84 0.55 1.97
CA ILE A 49 -0.46 1.49 0.93
C ILE A 49 0.76 2.28 1.41
N LEU A 50 1.86 2.17 0.68
CA LEU A 50 2.98 3.10 0.76
C LEU A 50 2.61 4.35 -0.05
N ASP A 51 2.61 5.51 0.61
CA ASP A 51 2.28 6.80 0.01
C ASP A 51 3.57 7.60 -0.25
N PHE A 52 3.84 7.90 -1.51
CA PHE A 52 4.97 8.73 -1.95
C PHE A 52 4.50 10.07 -2.55
N GLY A 53 3.28 10.50 -2.26
CA GLY A 53 2.65 11.71 -2.78
C GLY A 53 2.09 11.52 -4.19
N MET A 54 2.96 11.47 -5.21
CA MET A 54 2.52 11.29 -6.62
C MET A 54 2.40 9.82 -7.03
N ARG A 55 2.88 8.90 -6.19
CA ARG A 55 2.90 7.46 -6.44
C ARG A 55 2.49 6.72 -5.19
N GLU A 56 1.81 5.60 -5.39
CA GLU A 56 1.39 4.72 -4.32
C GLU A 56 1.78 3.28 -4.67
N GLY A 57 2.04 2.45 -3.65
CA GLY A 57 2.37 1.04 -3.82
C GLY A 57 1.80 0.17 -2.72
N GLY A 58 1.17 -0.94 -3.06
CA GLY A 58 0.67 -1.91 -2.09
C GLY A 58 1.78 -2.83 -1.60
N VAL A 59 1.93 -2.97 -0.29
CA VAL A 59 2.85 -3.89 0.37
C VAL A 59 2.12 -4.65 1.46
N SER A 60 2.23 -5.97 1.42
CA SER A 60 1.65 -6.87 2.43
C SER A 60 2.72 -7.46 3.35
N HIS A 61 3.96 -7.57 2.86
CA HIS A 61 5.05 -8.23 3.56
C HIS A 61 6.34 -7.40 3.53
N VAL A 62 7.03 -7.39 4.66
CA VAL A 62 8.38 -6.82 4.82
C VAL A 62 9.27 -7.89 5.41
N ALA A 63 10.38 -8.21 4.72
CA ALA A 63 11.35 -9.18 5.20
C ALA A 63 12.74 -8.53 5.31
N LEU A 64 13.55 -8.97 6.27
CA LEU A 64 14.97 -8.60 6.33
C LEU A 64 15.70 -9.29 5.19
N ARG A 65 16.64 -8.58 4.55
CA ARG A 65 17.54 -9.19 3.59
C ARG A 65 18.69 -9.85 4.36
N THR A 66 18.73 -11.18 4.33
CA THR A 66 19.81 -12.00 4.87
C THR A 66 20.99 -12.07 3.91
#